data_AF-A0A2S7QQ51-F1
#
_entry.id   AF-A0A2S7QQ51-F1
#
_cell.length_a   1.000
_cell.length_b   1.000
_cell.length_c   1.000
_cell.angle_alpha   90.00
_cell.angle_beta   90.00
_cell.angle_gamma   90.00
#
_symmetry.space_group_name_H-M   'P 1'
#
loop_
_entity.id
_entity.type
_entity.pdbx_description
1 polymer ?
#
loop_
_entity_poly.entity_id
_entity_poly.type
_entity_poly.pdbx_seq_one_letter_code
_entity_poly.pdbx_strand_id
1 'polypeptide(L)'
;MIDKPKRKSERLNRRKVTLLNKAYEISKFCEVDVALILRIRKTGQYITYTSTDLESWPPTKDEIRLSYPLPINLLSKDIEAQVKKRSTYSSNTA
;
A
#
# COMPACT_ATOMS: atom_id res chain seq x y z
N MET A 1 28.14 12.51 -22.79
CA MET A 1 26.73 12.05 -22.72
C MET A 1 26.48 11.49 -21.32
N ILE A 2 25.69 12.19 -20.49
CA ILE A 2 25.32 11.72 -19.14
C ILE A 2 23.87 11.26 -19.21
N ASP A 3 23.68 9.96 -19.35
CA ASP A 3 22.35 9.36 -19.45
C ASP A 3 21.65 9.46 -18.09
N LYS A 4 20.55 10.24 -18.04
CA LYS A 4 19.94 10.72 -16.79
C LYS A 4 19.15 9.60 -16.09
N PRO A 5 19.55 9.13 -14.88
CA PRO A 5 18.75 8.18 -14.10
C PRO A 5 17.45 8.78 -13.50
N LYS A 6 17.18 10.08 -13.73
CA LYS A 6 16.10 10.87 -13.10
C LYS A 6 14.69 10.29 -13.28
N ARG A 7 14.34 9.73 -14.44
CA ARG A 7 12.94 9.33 -14.74
C ARG A 7 12.40 8.19 -13.87
N LYS A 8 13.24 7.21 -13.50
CA LYS A 8 12.81 6.04 -12.70
C LYS A 8 12.65 6.40 -11.22
N SER A 9 13.53 7.22 -10.68
CA SER A 9 13.42 7.73 -9.31
C SER A 9 12.23 8.67 -9.16
N GLU A 10 11.97 9.54 -10.15
CA GLU A 10 10.79 10.39 -10.19
C GLU A 10 9.48 9.58 -10.16
N ARG A 11 9.40 8.49 -10.94
CA ARG A 11 8.22 7.61 -10.94
C ARG A 11 7.98 6.96 -9.58
N LEU A 12 9.03 6.45 -8.93
CA LEU A 12 8.92 5.86 -7.59
C LEU A 12 8.47 6.92 -6.58
N ASN A 13 9.10 8.09 -6.60
CA ASN A 13 8.79 9.16 -5.65
C ASN A 13 7.33 9.63 -5.80
N ARG A 14 6.85 9.84 -7.02
CA ARG A 14 5.45 10.20 -7.28
C ARG A 14 4.48 9.16 -6.77
N ARG A 15 4.67 7.88 -7.10
CA ARG A 15 3.78 6.79 -6.65
C ARG A 15 3.81 6.62 -5.14
N LYS A 16 4.98 6.75 -4.52
CA LYS A 16 5.15 6.74 -3.05
C LYS A 16 4.33 7.85 -2.41
N VAL A 17 4.47 9.10 -2.89
CA VAL A 17 3.70 10.24 -2.36
C VAL A 17 2.21 10.02 -2.52
N THR A 18 1.74 9.57 -3.69
CA THR A 18 0.32 9.24 -3.89
C THR A 18 -0.17 8.16 -2.93
N LEU A 19 0.62 7.10 -2.71
CA LEU A 19 0.25 6.03 -1.79
C LEU A 19 0.14 6.55 -0.34
N LEU A 20 1.10 7.37 0.11
CA LEU A 20 1.07 7.96 1.44
C LEU A 20 -0.14 8.89 1.62
N ASN A 21 -0.45 9.72 0.63
CA ASN A 21 -1.64 10.57 0.67
C ASN A 21 -2.92 9.73 0.77
N LYS A 22 -3.04 8.63 0.03
CA LYS A 22 -4.21 7.75 0.11
C LYS A 22 -4.30 7.00 1.44
N ALA A 23 -3.17 6.59 2.01
CA ALA A 23 -3.14 6.01 3.35
C ALA A 23 -3.62 7.00 4.41
N TYR A 24 -3.15 8.25 4.32
CA TYR A 24 -3.59 9.34 5.17
C TYR A 24 -5.09 9.64 5.02
N GLU A 25 -5.60 9.72 3.78
CA GLU A 25 -7.03 9.94 3.52
C GLU A 25 -7.89 8.85 4.15
N ILE A 26 -7.53 7.56 3.98
CA ILE A 26 -8.27 6.44 4.60
C ILE A 26 -8.26 6.57 6.13
N SER A 27 -7.10 6.84 6.74
CA SER A 27 -7.06 7.00 8.19
C SER A 27 -7.85 8.20 8.68
N LYS A 28 -7.85 9.30 7.91
CA LYS A 28 -8.49 10.55 8.30
C LYS A 28 -10.02 10.51 8.14
N PHE A 29 -10.51 9.84 7.10
CA PHE A 29 -11.93 9.91 6.71
C PHE A 29 -12.70 8.62 6.94
N CYS A 30 -12.05 7.50 7.27
CA CYS A 30 -12.72 6.21 7.42
C CYS A 30 -12.52 5.54 8.79
N GLU A 31 -11.94 6.24 9.78
CA GLU A 31 -11.72 5.72 11.14
C GLU A 31 -10.92 4.39 11.16
N VAL A 32 -9.89 4.30 10.31
CA VAL A 32 -9.04 3.12 10.18
C VAL A 32 -7.60 3.46 10.52
N ASP A 33 -6.99 2.69 11.43
CA ASP A 33 -5.54 2.75 11.61
C ASP A 33 -4.79 2.07 10.47
N VAL A 34 -3.78 2.74 9.95
CA VAL A 34 -3.01 2.31 8.78
C VAL A 34 -1.53 2.25 9.15
N ALA A 35 -0.90 1.12 8.83
CA ALA A 35 0.55 0.98 8.81
C ALA A 35 1.01 0.52 7.43
N LEU A 36 1.98 1.23 6.85
CA LEU A 36 2.58 0.88 5.58
C LEU A 36 4.07 0.63 5.75
N ILE A 37 4.54 -0.45 5.12
CA ILE A 37 5.96 -0.81 5.06
C ILE A 37 6.34 -0.98 3.59
N LEU A 38 7.25 -0.14 3.11
CA LEU A 38 7.77 -0.18 1.74
C LEU A 38 9.24 -0.58 1.78
N ARG A 39 9.60 -1.67 1.12
CA ARG A 39 11.01 -2.05 0.90
C ARG A 39 11.44 -1.68 -0.51
N ILE A 40 12.39 -0.77 -0.65
CA ILE A 40 13.02 -0.45 -1.93
C ILE A 40 13.93 -1.62 -2.31
N ARG A 41 13.47 -2.51 -3.18
CA ARG A 41 14.22 -3.73 -3.58
C ARG A 41 15.65 -3.46 -4.05
N LYS A 42 15.87 -2.31 -4.70
CA LYS A 42 17.19 -1.93 -5.23
C LYS A 42 18.21 -1.59 -4.15
N THR A 43 17.79 -0.90 -3.09
CA THR A 43 18.68 -0.38 -2.05
C THR A 43 18.54 -1.14 -0.73
N GLY A 44 17.51 -1.98 -0.60
CA GLY A 44 17.13 -2.62 0.66
C GLY A 44 16.45 -1.69 1.66
N GLN A 45 16.43 -0.38 1.41
CA GLN A 45 15.92 0.62 2.34
C GLN A 45 14.42 0.44 2.60
N TYR A 46 14.05 0.49 3.88
CA TYR A 46 12.66 0.52 4.32
C TYR A 46 12.17 1.95 4.48
N ILE A 47 10.91 2.18 4.12
CA ILE A 47 10.15 3.40 4.41
C ILE A 47 8.89 2.93 5.13
N THR A 48 8.65 3.48 6.31
CA THR A 48 7.47 3.16 7.12
C THR A 48 6.58 4.39 7.27
N TYR A 49 5.29 4.15 7.44
CA TYR A 49 4.28 5.15 7.78
C TYR A 49 3.28 4.53 8.75
N THR A 50 2.90 5.26 9.79
CA THR A 50 1.85 4.91 10.73
C THR A 50 0.88 6.09 10.83
N SER A 51 -0.42 5.81 10.87
CA SER A 51 -1.46 6.85 11.03
C SER A 51 -1.62 7.32 12.48
N THR A 52 -1.13 6.53 13.43
CA THR A 52 -1.26 6.75 14.87
C THR A 52 0.11 6.67 15.54
N ASP A 53 0.24 7.36 16.66
CA ASP A 53 1.42 7.43 17.52
C ASP A 53 1.37 6.43 18.69
N LEU A 54 0.37 5.55 18.73
CA LEU A 54 0.26 4.48 19.71
C LEU A 54 1.48 3.55 19.66
N GLU A 55 2.10 3.33 20.82
CA GLU A 55 3.31 2.50 20.96
C GLU A 55 3.09 1.04 20.56
N SER A 56 1.86 0.51 20.76
CA SER A 56 1.47 -0.84 20.37
C SER A 56 1.15 -0.99 18.88
N TRP A 57 1.20 0.10 18.10
CA TRP A 57 0.87 0.09 16.68
C TRP A 57 2.13 0.15 15.79
N PRO A 58 2.22 -0.69 14.73
CA PRO A 58 1.27 -1.72 14.32
C PRO A 58 1.42 -3.02 15.11
N PRO A 59 0.34 -3.82 15.21
CA PRO A 59 0.43 -5.17 15.77
C PRO A 59 1.35 -6.06 14.94
N THR A 60 1.95 -7.03 15.60
CA THR A 60 2.74 -8.09 14.98
C THR A 60 1.87 -8.99 14.09
N LYS A 61 2.52 -9.75 13.19
CA LYS A 61 1.80 -10.70 12.33
C LYS A 61 1.06 -11.77 13.12
N ASP A 62 1.60 -12.19 14.26
CA ASP A 62 0.98 -13.24 15.07
C ASP A 62 -0.20 -12.68 15.86
N GLU A 63 -0.12 -11.44 16.37
CA GLU A 63 -1.27 -10.74 16.94
C GLU A 63 -2.40 -10.55 15.92
N ILE A 64 -2.07 -10.15 14.68
CA ILE A 64 -3.05 -10.04 13.59
C ILE A 64 -3.71 -11.39 13.29
N ARG A 65 -2.95 -12.49 13.29
CA ARG A 65 -3.50 -13.84 13.02
C ARG A 65 -4.50 -14.30 14.08
N LEU A 66 -4.30 -13.86 15.31
CA LEU A 66 -5.13 -14.22 16.47
C LEU A 66 -6.28 -13.24 16.71
N SER A 67 -6.40 -12.16 15.91
CA SER A 67 -7.41 -11.13 16.10
C SER A 67 -8.81 -11.60 15.71
N TYR A 68 -9.83 -10.99 16.32
CA TYR A 68 -11.21 -11.06 15.85
C TYR A 68 -11.71 -9.65 15.49
N PRO A 69 -12.42 -9.46 14.35
CA PRO A 69 -12.80 -10.47 13.36
C PRO A 69 -11.62 -11.08 12.60
N LEU A 70 -11.85 -12.21 11.92
CA LEU A 70 -10.79 -12.92 11.18
C LEU A 70 -10.13 -11.98 10.16
N PRO A 71 -8.79 -11.92 10.13
CA PRO A 71 -8.08 -10.99 9.26
C PRO A 71 -8.22 -11.39 7.78
N ILE A 72 -8.44 -10.39 6.92
CA ILE A 72 -8.44 -10.57 5.46
C ILE A 72 -7.02 -10.33 4.94
N ASN A 73 -6.38 -11.39 4.45
CA ASN A 73 -5.02 -11.34 3.93
C ASN A 73 -5.04 -11.32 2.39
N LEU A 74 -4.63 -10.21 1.78
CA LEU A 74 -4.58 -10.04 0.32
C LEU A 74 -3.13 -10.05 -0.20
N LEU A 75 -2.91 -10.77 -1.29
CA LEU A 75 -1.65 -10.80 -2.03
C LEU A 75 -1.79 -10.07 -3.38
N SER A 76 -0.67 -9.77 -4.03
CA SER A 76 -0.67 -9.08 -5.34
C SER A 76 -1.55 -9.78 -6.38
N LYS A 77 -1.55 -11.12 -6.40
CA LYS A 77 -2.38 -11.91 -7.31
C LYS A 77 -3.88 -11.68 -7.11
N ASP A 78 -4.31 -11.40 -5.88
CA ASP A 78 -5.71 -11.18 -5.55
C ASP A 78 -6.15 -9.80 -6.05
N ILE A 79 -5.29 -8.79 -5.91
CA ILE A 79 -5.52 -7.44 -6.46
C ILE A 79 -5.49 -7.45 -8.00
N GLU A 80 -4.55 -8.16 -8.61
CA GLU A 80 -4.49 -8.31 -10.07
C GLU A 80 -5.77 -8.95 -10.64
N ALA A 81 -6.31 -9.97 -9.95
CA ALA A 81 -7.58 -10.58 -10.32
C ALA A 81 -8.76 -9.59 -10.22
N GLN A 82 -8.80 -8.74 -9.19
CA GLN A 82 -9.82 -7.71 -9.04
C GLN A 82 -9.76 -6.65 -10.15
N VAL A 83 -8.56 -6.19 -10.50
CA VAL A 83 -8.36 -5.22 -11.59
C VAL A 83 -8.84 -5.80 -12.93
N LYS A 84 -8.49 -7.06 -13.22
CA LYS A 84 -8.96 -7.75 -14.44
C LYS A 84 -10.49 -7.84 -14.49
N LYS A 85 -11.14 -8.27 -13.41
CA LYS A 85 -12.61 -8.34 -13.33
C LYS A 85 -13.29 -7.00 -13.59
N ARG A 86 -12.73 -5.91 -13.05
CA ARG A 86 -13.26 -4.55 -13.30
C ARG A 86 -13.10 -4.13 -14.76
N SER A 87 -11.97 -4.43 -15.39
CA SER A 87 -11.77 -4.13 -16.82
C SER A 87 -12.75 -4.86 -17.72
N THR A 88 -13.05 -6.14 -17.45
CA THR A 88 -14.01 -6.92 -18.26
C THR A 88 -15.46 -6.47 -18.05
N TYR A 89 -15.81 -5.99 -16.85
CA TYR A 89 -17.17 -5.51 -16.59
C TYR A 89 -17.43 -4.16 -17.27
N SER A 90 -16.46 -3.24 -17.25
CA SER A 90 -16.58 -1.95 -17.97
C SER A 90 -16.61 -2.11 -19.49
N SER A 91 -16.00 -3.14 -20.07
CA SER A 91 -16.09 -3.42 -21.51
C SER A 91 -17.43 -3.99 -21.96
N ASN A 92 -18.20 -4.60 -21.06
CA ASN A 92 -19.48 -5.26 -21.37
C ASN A 92 -20.69 -4.35 -21.13
N THR A 93 -20.47 -3.08 -20.76
CA THR A 93 -21.54 -2.10 -20.48
C THR A 93 -21.51 -0.93 -21.47
N ALA A 94 -20.85 -1.09 -22.62
CA ALA A 94 -20.77 -0.12 -23.71
C ALA A 94 -21.53 -0.63 -24.94
#